data_AF-A0A8K1CID1-F1
#
_entry.id   AF-A0A8K1CID1-F1
#
_cell.length_a   1.000
_cell.length_b   1.000
_cell.length_c   1.000
_cell.angle_alpha   90.00
_cell.angle_beta   90.00
_cell.angle_gamma   90.00
#
_symmetry.space_group_name_H-M   'P 1'
#
loop_
_entity.id
_entity.type
_entity.pdbx_description
1 polymer ?
#
loop_
_entity_poly.entity_id
_entity_poly.type
_entity_poly.pdbx_seq_one_letter_code
_entity_poly.pdbx_strand_id
1 'polypeptide(L)'
;MQRLLPISAVLVTLAHAQSCSSSIGDYCGNANGVSCCPDKAYCQAWNPDYYQCIAVPSGCGAMETDVDYYGGDITTIHGIQPWDCCAKCQETQGCEYFTFLNQAGPACHLKTSAAAGGRTRLVGAISGKRISPTPTPTTPAPSCSAIGSPCGNAQGSSCCATGGYCQPWDTNYYQCLSNAGGCGEMETDVDYYGNDIAQFSNIYPWDCCGKCQETPDCKYYTYVNLAPQGPTCYLKSSASGRVRSVGAVSGRRLTTPTPTTTRPTPSPSPTTPGTSQCSRQLNYTYFHGFDLKEVPPTTPGDCCTACAETVGCKVFTYFYSTRSGAHQCLLKTAAGEKTNYAGVVGVTAVSGYVDSPKVA
;
A
#
# COMPACT_ATOMS: atom_id res chain seq x y z
N MET A 1 -9.51 64.40 56.95
CA MET A 1 -8.43 64.51 55.95
C MET A 1 -7.87 63.12 55.70
N GLN A 2 -7.65 62.76 54.43
CA GLN A 2 -6.84 61.66 53.86
C GLN A 2 -6.49 60.44 54.75
N ARG A 3 -6.53 59.21 54.25
CA ARG A 3 -5.70 58.77 53.11
C ARG A 3 -6.34 57.61 52.36
N LEU A 4 -6.60 57.83 51.08
CA LEU A 4 -6.76 56.78 50.07
C LEU A 4 -5.40 56.06 49.91
N LEU A 5 -5.41 54.74 50.06
CA LEU A 5 -4.27 53.87 49.74
C LEU A 5 -4.36 53.43 48.27
N PRO A 6 -3.23 53.38 47.53
CA PRO A 6 -3.23 53.16 46.09
C PRO A 6 -3.43 51.67 45.75
N ILE A 7 -4.30 51.40 44.80
CA ILE A 7 -4.45 50.09 44.16
C ILE A 7 -3.21 49.88 43.29
N SER A 8 -2.26 49.06 43.74
CA SER A 8 -1.13 48.60 42.93
C SER A 8 -1.64 47.65 41.86
N ALA A 9 -1.59 48.08 40.60
CA ALA A 9 -1.80 47.21 39.45
C ALA A 9 -0.63 46.21 39.38
N VAL A 10 -0.93 44.94 39.66
CA VAL A 10 0.00 43.83 39.40
C VAL A 10 0.09 43.67 37.89
N LEU A 11 1.15 44.20 37.30
CA LEU A 11 1.58 43.87 35.94
C LEU A 11 1.98 42.39 35.94
N VAL A 12 1.06 41.53 35.51
CA VAL A 12 1.38 40.16 35.14
C VAL A 12 2.27 40.23 33.91
N THR A 13 3.59 40.16 34.11
CA THR A 13 4.52 39.90 33.02
C THR A 13 4.21 38.51 32.49
N LEU A 14 3.51 38.45 31.35
CA LEU A 14 3.41 37.26 30.53
C LEU A 14 4.84 36.80 30.24
N ALA A 15 5.25 35.69 30.86
CA ALA A 15 6.44 34.96 30.46
C ALA A 15 6.27 34.68 28.96
N HIS A 16 7.08 35.35 28.15
CA HIS A 16 7.13 35.08 26.73
C HIS A 16 7.57 33.63 26.62
N ALA A 17 6.69 32.77 26.12
CA ALA A 17 7.13 31.51 25.55
C ALA A 17 8.23 31.88 24.56
N GLN A 18 9.49 31.53 24.88
CA GLN A 18 10.59 31.75 23.95
C GLN A 18 10.22 30.95 22.70
N SER A 19 9.72 31.67 21.71
CA SER A 19 9.43 31.14 20.38
C SER A 19 10.70 30.50 19.90
N CYS A 20 10.67 29.18 19.69
CA CYS A 20 11.82 28.50 19.17
C CYS A 20 12.14 29.09 17.79
N SER A 21 13.29 29.74 17.66
CA SER A 21 13.67 30.46 16.44
C SER A 21 14.27 29.55 15.37
N SER A 22 14.49 28.28 15.67
CA SER A 22 14.99 27.29 14.71
C SER A 22 13.92 26.92 13.70
N SER A 23 14.35 26.62 12.48
CA SER A 23 13.53 26.09 11.39
C SER A 23 13.68 24.58 11.25
N ILE A 24 12.76 23.94 10.52
CA ILE A 24 12.94 22.55 10.09
C ILE A 24 14.20 22.47 9.23
N GLY A 25 15.06 21.48 9.52
CA GLY A 25 16.35 21.30 8.90
C GLY A 25 17.52 21.90 9.68
N ASP A 26 17.27 22.74 10.67
CA ASP A 26 18.33 23.32 11.49
C ASP A 26 18.93 22.31 12.46
N TYR A 27 20.19 22.53 12.82
CA TYR A 27 20.83 21.81 13.92
C TYR A 27 20.10 22.09 15.23
N CYS A 28 19.82 21.03 15.98
CA CYS A 28 19.04 21.12 17.22
C CYS A 28 19.71 20.45 18.42
N GLY A 29 20.96 19.99 18.30
CA GLY A 29 21.70 19.44 19.43
C GLY A 29 22.51 18.19 19.09
N ASN A 30 22.92 17.50 20.15
CA ASN A 30 23.74 16.30 20.10
C ASN A 30 23.56 15.46 21.38
N ALA A 31 24.35 14.41 21.55
CA ALA A 31 24.27 13.50 22.70
C ALA A 31 24.43 14.17 24.08
N ASN A 32 25.01 15.37 24.14
CA ASN A 32 25.18 16.14 25.39
C ASN A 32 23.95 17.00 25.72
N GLY A 33 23.03 17.20 24.78
CA GLY A 33 21.82 17.97 25.00
C GLY A 33 21.15 18.44 23.72
N VAL A 34 19.84 18.65 23.83
CA VAL A 34 18.99 19.15 22.75
C VAL A 34 18.55 20.58 23.02
N SER A 35 18.48 21.38 21.96
CA SER A 35 17.78 22.65 21.93
C SER A 35 16.35 22.47 21.44
N CYS A 36 15.56 23.54 21.47
CA CYS A 36 14.20 23.50 20.96
C CYS A 36 14.17 23.28 19.43
N CYS A 37 13.04 22.79 18.96
CA CYS A 37 12.64 22.79 17.55
C CYS A 37 11.33 23.59 17.39
N PRO A 38 10.98 24.06 16.17
CA PRO A 38 9.73 24.78 15.96
C PRO A 38 8.53 23.89 16.26
N ASP A 39 7.35 24.51 16.43
CA ASP A 39 6.11 23.77 16.71
C ASP A 39 5.87 22.66 15.69
N LYS A 40 5.44 21.48 16.19
CA LYS A 40 5.26 20.25 15.40
C LYS A 40 6.53 19.74 14.73
N ALA A 41 7.70 20.07 15.26
CA ALA A 41 8.97 19.44 14.95
C ALA A 41 9.60 18.85 16.21
N TYR A 42 10.56 17.95 16.00
CA TYR A 42 11.34 17.31 17.06
C TYR A 42 12.79 17.22 16.66
N CYS A 43 13.66 17.00 17.64
CA CYS A 43 15.10 16.94 17.41
C CYS A 43 15.51 15.50 17.09
N GLN A 44 15.67 15.17 15.81
CA GLN A 44 16.05 13.83 15.36
C GLN A 44 17.55 13.59 15.59
N ALA A 45 17.89 12.52 16.28
CA ALA A 45 19.27 12.08 16.45
C ALA A 45 19.75 11.29 15.22
N TRP A 46 20.77 11.79 14.53
CA TRP A 46 21.39 11.09 13.41
C TRP A 46 22.66 10.37 13.84
N ASN A 47 23.47 11.02 14.65
CA ASN A 47 24.66 10.45 15.27
C ASN A 47 24.93 11.19 16.59
N PRO A 48 25.90 10.74 17.42
CA PRO A 48 26.18 11.37 18.71
C PRO A 48 26.48 12.88 18.65
N ASP A 49 26.95 13.39 17.51
CA ASP A 49 27.42 14.77 17.36
C ASP A 49 26.42 15.68 16.61
N TYR A 50 25.39 15.10 15.99
CA TYR A 50 24.50 15.83 15.09
C TYR A 50 23.05 15.39 15.18
N TYR A 51 22.22 16.26 15.72
CA TYR A 51 20.77 16.15 15.72
C TYR A 51 20.16 17.31 14.90
N GLN A 52 19.02 17.07 14.27
CA GLN A 52 18.37 18.02 13.37
C GLN A 52 16.87 18.16 13.65
N CYS A 53 16.33 19.38 13.53
CA CYS A 53 14.89 19.58 13.62
C CYS A 53 14.18 18.98 12.41
N ILE A 54 13.24 18.06 12.65
CA ILE A 54 12.42 17.42 11.62
C ILE A 54 10.95 17.54 12.01
N ALA A 55 10.08 17.71 11.01
CA ALA A 55 8.65 17.72 11.23
C ALA A 55 8.16 16.39 11.86
N VAL A 56 7.24 16.50 12.81
CA VAL A 56 6.50 15.35 13.35
C VAL A 56 5.66 14.74 12.22
N PRO A 57 5.76 13.43 11.95
CA PRO A 57 4.94 12.77 10.94
C PRO A 57 3.45 12.85 11.26
N SER A 58 2.61 12.95 10.23
CA SER A 58 1.15 12.96 10.40
C SER A 58 0.65 11.70 11.11
N GLY A 59 -0.27 11.87 12.08
CA GLY A 59 -0.82 10.76 12.86
C GLY A 59 0.04 10.33 14.05
N CYS A 60 1.14 11.03 14.33
CA CYS A 60 1.93 10.84 15.55
C CYS A 60 1.85 12.00 16.53
N GLY A 61 2.03 11.65 17.79
CA GLY A 61 2.11 12.57 18.92
C GLY A 61 3.40 13.36 18.90
N ALA A 62 3.61 14.13 19.96
CA ALA A 62 4.93 14.70 20.20
C ALA A 62 5.96 13.57 20.23
N MET A 63 7.00 13.72 19.41
CA MET A 63 8.14 12.80 19.39
C MET A 63 9.10 13.22 20.50
N GLU A 64 9.70 12.26 21.15
CA GLU A 64 10.55 12.45 22.32
C GLU A 64 11.98 12.06 21.99
N THR A 65 12.86 13.05 21.99
CA THR A 65 14.29 12.86 21.76
C THR A 65 14.97 12.32 23.01
N ASP A 66 15.94 11.43 22.81
CA ASP A 66 16.72 10.73 23.83
C ASP A 66 15.86 9.87 24.79
N VAL A 67 14.78 9.29 24.27
CA VAL A 67 13.83 8.47 25.04
C VAL A 67 13.62 7.12 24.37
N ASP A 68 13.55 6.07 25.19
CA ASP A 68 13.07 4.75 24.82
C ASP A 68 11.82 4.39 25.64
N TYR A 69 10.81 3.83 25.00
CA TYR A 69 9.68 3.18 25.65
C TYR A 69 10.01 1.71 25.90
N TYR A 70 10.72 1.38 26.98
CA TYR A 70 11.19 0.02 27.24
C TYR A 70 10.06 -1.02 27.41
N GLY A 71 10.21 -2.17 26.75
CA GLY A 71 9.29 -3.31 26.82
C GLY A 71 8.08 -3.22 25.88
N GLY A 72 7.22 -4.24 25.94
CA GLY A 72 6.00 -4.30 25.12
C GLY A 72 6.25 -4.47 23.62
N ASP A 73 7.44 -4.90 23.21
CA ASP A 73 7.84 -5.06 21.81
C ASP A 73 6.94 -6.03 21.02
N ILE A 74 6.50 -5.58 19.85
CA ILE A 74 5.74 -6.36 18.87
C ILE A 74 6.69 -6.90 17.82
N THR A 75 7.43 -5.99 17.17
CA THR A 75 8.36 -6.32 16.09
C THR A 75 9.38 -5.20 15.94
N THR A 76 10.52 -5.54 15.34
CA THR A 76 11.56 -4.58 14.97
C THR A 76 11.69 -4.54 13.46
N ILE A 77 11.64 -3.34 12.89
CA ILE A 77 11.78 -3.10 11.46
C ILE A 77 13.12 -2.40 11.24
N HIS A 78 14.00 -3.04 10.47
CA HIS A 78 15.32 -2.50 10.15
C HIS A 78 15.33 -1.80 8.79
N GLY A 79 16.26 -0.86 8.60
CA GLY A 79 16.51 -0.21 7.31
C GLY A 79 15.50 0.87 6.92
N ILE A 80 14.69 1.34 7.87
CA ILE A 80 13.68 2.39 7.62
C ILE A 80 14.10 3.73 8.20
N GLN A 81 13.50 4.81 7.71
CA GLN A 81 13.80 6.15 8.20
C GLN A 81 13.01 6.47 9.48
N PRO A 82 13.45 7.45 10.29
CA PRO A 82 12.79 7.78 11.55
C PRO A 82 11.31 8.17 11.39
N TRP A 83 10.97 8.88 10.32
CA TRP A 83 9.59 9.28 10.02
C TRP A 83 8.69 8.11 9.60
N ASP A 84 9.26 7.07 8.99
CA ASP A 84 8.51 5.86 8.57
C ASP A 84 8.08 5.03 9.79
N CYS A 85 8.80 5.14 10.90
CA CYS A 85 8.53 4.39 12.13
C CYS A 85 7.12 4.68 12.68
N CYS A 86 6.69 5.95 12.61
CA CYS A 86 5.35 6.38 12.94
C CYS A 86 4.28 5.69 12.08
N ALA A 87 4.45 5.70 10.75
CA ALA A 87 3.51 5.09 9.82
C ALA A 87 3.42 3.58 10.03
N LYS A 88 4.56 2.91 10.25
CA LYS A 88 4.59 1.47 10.53
C LYS A 88 3.90 1.13 11.84
N CYS A 89 3.98 1.98 12.87
CA CYS A 89 3.19 1.79 14.09
C CYS A 89 1.68 1.98 13.85
N GLN A 90 1.27 2.89 12.96
CA GLN A 90 -0.14 3.06 12.61
C GLN A 90 -0.70 1.85 11.84
N GLU A 91 0.09 1.27 10.94
CA GLU A 91 -0.26 0.08 10.16
C GLU A 91 -0.26 -1.22 10.99
N THR A 92 0.53 -1.26 12.06
CA THR A 92 0.70 -2.49 12.86
C THR A 92 -0.38 -2.60 13.92
N GLN A 93 -1.22 -3.64 13.80
CA GLN A 93 -2.25 -3.94 14.77
C GLN A 93 -1.64 -4.09 16.18
N GLY A 94 -2.20 -3.36 17.14
CA GLY A 94 -1.75 -3.38 18.54
C GLY A 94 -0.54 -2.50 18.84
N CYS A 95 0.08 -1.85 17.85
CA CYS A 95 1.14 -0.87 18.12
C CYS A 95 0.53 0.43 18.67
N GLU A 96 1.10 0.96 19.75
CA GLU A 96 0.74 2.27 20.33
C GLU A 96 1.95 3.18 20.54
N TYR A 97 3.12 2.58 20.79
CA TYR A 97 4.39 3.26 21.02
C TYR A 97 5.44 2.72 20.07
N PHE A 98 6.48 3.50 19.82
CA PHE A 98 7.65 3.04 19.11
C PHE A 98 8.91 3.73 19.63
N THR A 99 10.05 3.08 19.40
CA THR A 99 11.38 3.64 19.63
C THR A 99 12.20 3.43 18.36
N PHE A 100 12.72 4.51 17.79
CA PHE A 100 13.66 4.48 16.69
C PHE A 100 15.10 4.65 17.20
N LEU A 101 16.00 3.80 16.73
CA LEU A 101 17.43 3.82 17.05
C LEU A 101 18.24 3.88 15.77
N ASN A 102 19.23 4.79 15.73
CA ASN A 102 20.15 4.89 14.60
C ASN A 102 21.53 4.24 14.87
N GLN A 103 21.90 4.08 16.15
CA GLN A 103 23.28 3.77 16.58
C GLN A 103 23.73 2.31 16.42
N ALA A 104 22.88 1.42 15.90
CA ALA A 104 23.21 0.03 15.58
C ALA A 104 22.72 -0.38 14.17
N GLY A 105 22.55 0.62 13.29
CA GLY A 105 21.76 0.53 12.07
C GLY A 105 20.33 1.03 12.32
N PRO A 106 19.71 1.73 11.35
CA PRO A 106 18.39 2.33 11.53
C PRO A 106 17.36 1.24 11.81
N ALA A 107 16.76 1.27 12.99
CA ALA A 107 15.80 0.29 13.45
C ALA A 107 14.63 0.97 14.16
N CYS A 108 13.43 0.49 13.88
CA CYS A 108 12.19 0.94 14.48
C CYS A 108 11.58 -0.21 15.27
N HIS A 109 11.53 -0.06 16.58
CA HIS A 109 10.97 -1.03 17.49
C HIS A 109 9.52 -0.66 17.80
N LEU A 110 8.57 -1.39 17.22
CA LEU A 110 7.13 -1.20 17.41
C LEU A 110 6.67 -1.87 18.69
N LYS A 111 5.85 -1.17 19.47
CA LYS A 111 5.51 -1.57 20.84
C LYS A 111 4.02 -1.40 21.13
N THR A 112 3.49 -2.31 21.94
CA THR A 112 2.11 -2.28 22.45
C THR A 112 1.91 -1.19 23.51
N SER A 113 0.66 -1.04 23.97
CA SER A 113 0.30 -0.16 25.10
C SER A 113 1.08 -0.45 26.40
N ALA A 114 1.60 -1.67 26.57
CA ALA A 114 2.40 -2.05 27.74
C ALA A 114 3.67 -1.20 27.89
N ALA A 115 4.15 -0.59 26.81
CA ALA A 115 5.33 0.29 26.82
C ALA A 115 5.07 1.69 27.42
N ALA A 116 3.80 2.05 27.68
CA ALA A 116 3.42 3.36 28.24
C ALA A 116 4.13 3.69 29.56
N GLY A 117 4.41 2.68 30.39
CA GLY A 117 5.12 2.83 31.66
C GLY A 117 6.64 2.65 31.56
N GLY A 118 7.16 2.30 30.38
CA GLY A 118 8.57 1.96 30.14
C GLY A 118 9.46 3.14 29.74
N ARG A 119 8.96 4.37 29.81
CA ARG A 119 9.68 5.57 29.36
C ARG A 119 10.99 5.76 30.13
N THR A 120 12.12 5.48 29.49
CA THR A 120 13.47 5.63 30.03
C THR A 120 14.30 6.55 29.14
N ARG A 121 15.32 7.19 29.73
CA ARG A 121 16.26 8.01 28.94
C ARG A 121 17.22 7.09 28.20
N LEU A 122 17.27 7.20 26.89
CA LEU A 122 18.23 6.51 26.04
C LEU A 122 18.76 7.51 25.00
N VAL A 123 20.01 7.96 25.18
CA VAL A 123 20.62 8.97 24.30
C VAL A 123 20.66 8.46 22.87
N GLY A 124 20.18 9.28 21.94
CA GLY A 124 20.09 8.98 20.51
C GLY A 124 18.81 8.23 20.09
N ALA A 125 17.96 7.85 21.04
CA ALA A 125 16.68 7.22 20.74
C ALA A 125 15.59 8.26 20.46
N ILE A 126 14.75 7.99 19.48
CA ILE A 126 13.57 8.81 19.18
C ILE A 126 12.34 7.97 19.43
N SER A 127 11.59 8.33 20.46
CA SER A 127 10.36 7.66 20.81
C SER A 127 9.14 8.46 20.40
N GLY A 128 8.05 7.77 20.13
CA GLY A 128 6.79 8.42 19.80
C GLY A 128 5.62 7.54 20.17
N LYS A 129 4.49 8.21 20.38
CA LYS A 129 3.19 7.56 20.53
C LYS A 129 2.39 7.83 19.26
N ARG A 130 1.73 6.81 18.72
CA ARG A 130 0.74 7.06 17.67
C ARG A 130 -0.42 7.87 18.27
N ILE A 131 -0.92 8.86 17.54
CA ILE A 131 -2.22 9.43 17.89
C ILE A 131 -3.26 8.48 17.31
N SER A 132 -3.79 7.58 18.13
CA SER A 132 -5.09 6.98 17.83
C SER A 132 -6.10 8.15 17.79
N PRO A 133 -6.92 8.31 16.74
CA PRO A 133 -7.99 9.30 16.79
C PRO A 133 -8.88 9.01 18.01
N THR A 134 -9.09 10.01 18.88
CA THR A 134 -9.94 9.90 20.08
C THR A 134 -11.31 9.32 19.72
N PRO A 135 -11.85 8.35 20.49
CA PRO A 135 -13.18 7.79 20.25
C PRO A 135 -14.25 8.84 20.56
N THR A 136 -14.79 9.46 19.52
CA THR A 136 -16.00 10.30 19.51
C THR A 136 -17.01 9.56 18.61
N PRO A 137 -18.32 9.51 18.97
CA PRO A 137 -19.22 8.40 18.63
C PRO A 137 -19.25 8.10 17.14
N THR A 138 -19.25 6.80 16.85
CA THR A 138 -19.26 6.14 15.55
C THR A 138 -19.91 6.98 14.45
N THR A 139 -19.07 7.77 13.80
CA THR A 139 -19.30 8.23 12.43
C THR A 139 -18.18 7.58 11.61
N PRO A 140 -18.48 6.75 10.59
CA PRO A 140 -17.48 5.94 9.91
C PRO A 140 -16.33 6.79 9.35
N ALA A 141 -15.09 6.38 9.60
CA ALA A 141 -13.94 6.85 8.82
C ALA A 141 -14.20 6.61 7.33
N PRO A 142 -13.65 7.43 6.40
CA PRO A 142 -13.74 7.13 4.99
C PRO A 142 -12.98 5.81 4.76
N SER A 143 -13.73 4.73 4.63
CA SER A 143 -13.18 3.41 4.34
C SER A 143 -12.46 3.51 3.00
N CYS A 144 -11.16 3.21 2.97
CA CYS A 144 -10.50 2.95 1.70
C CYS A 144 -11.29 1.88 0.95
N SER A 145 -11.43 2.06 -0.36
CA SER A 145 -12.23 1.17 -1.20
C SER A 145 -11.70 -0.26 -1.08
N ALA A 146 -12.61 -1.22 -0.90
CA ALA A 146 -12.25 -2.63 -0.85
C ALA A 146 -11.61 -3.07 -2.18
N ILE A 147 -10.77 -4.11 -2.16
CA ILE A 147 -10.22 -4.68 -3.39
C ILE A 147 -11.38 -5.10 -4.31
N GLY A 148 -11.32 -4.67 -5.57
CA GLY A 148 -12.39 -4.85 -6.56
C GLY A 148 -13.40 -3.69 -6.63
N SER A 149 -13.42 -2.78 -5.65
CA SER A 149 -14.29 -1.60 -5.65
C SER A 149 -13.72 -0.45 -6.49
N PRO A 150 -14.58 0.45 -7.01
CA PRO A 150 -14.14 1.70 -7.61
C PRO A 150 -13.31 2.53 -6.62
N CYS A 151 -12.29 3.20 -7.13
CA CYS A 151 -11.39 4.02 -6.33
C CYS A 151 -11.03 5.35 -6.99
N GLY A 152 -11.73 5.77 -8.04
CA GLY A 152 -11.52 7.10 -8.61
C GLY A 152 -11.65 7.15 -10.13
N ASN A 153 -11.07 8.21 -10.68
CA ASN A 153 -11.07 8.58 -12.10
C ASN A 153 -9.93 9.59 -12.39
N ALA A 154 -9.88 10.14 -13.60
CA ALA A 154 -8.87 11.11 -14.03
C ALA A 154 -8.80 12.39 -13.18
N GLN A 155 -9.89 12.72 -12.48
CA GLN A 155 -9.99 13.87 -11.58
C GLN A 155 -9.36 13.57 -10.22
N GLY A 156 -9.23 12.30 -9.85
CA GLY A 156 -8.53 11.88 -8.64
C GLY A 156 -8.80 10.44 -8.25
N SER A 157 -7.83 9.86 -7.54
CA SER A 157 -7.91 8.54 -6.93
C SER A 157 -8.07 8.63 -5.41
N SER A 158 -8.79 7.66 -4.84
CA SER A 158 -8.95 7.42 -3.42
C SER A 158 -8.11 6.22 -2.98
N CYS A 159 -7.86 6.11 -1.68
CA CYS A 159 -7.10 4.99 -1.15
C CYS A 159 -7.83 3.65 -1.35
N CYS A 160 -7.02 2.60 -1.50
CA CYS A 160 -7.47 1.22 -1.53
C CYS A 160 -7.13 0.51 -0.22
N ALA A 161 -7.86 -0.57 0.08
CA ALA A 161 -7.55 -1.44 1.21
C ALA A 161 -6.07 -1.88 1.19
N THR A 162 -5.50 -2.11 2.36
CA THR A 162 -4.07 -2.41 2.56
C THR A 162 -3.56 -3.48 1.60
N GLY A 163 -2.38 -3.23 1.01
CA GLY A 163 -1.80 -4.11 0.00
C GLY A 163 -2.45 -3.98 -1.37
N GLY A 164 -3.27 -2.96 -1.59
CA GLY A 164 -3.84 -2.62 -2.88
C GLY A 164 -3.51 -1.21 -3.36
N TYR A 165 -3.77 -0.99 -4.64
CA TYR A 165 -3.55 0.27 -5.33
C TYR A 165 -4.70 0.57 -6.27
N CYS A 166 -4.86 1.84 -6.63
CA CYS A 166 -5.95 2.27 -7.48
C CYS A 166 -5.53 2.23 -8.95
N GLN A 167 -5.96 1.21 -9.69
CA GLN A 167 -5.63 1.01 -11.10
C GLN A 167 -6.56 1.83 -12.01
N PRO A 168 -6.02 2.72 -12.86
CA PRO A 168 -6.76 3.37 -13.93
C PRO A 168 -7.08 2.40 -15.05
N TRP A 169 -8.36 2.28 -15.40
CA TRP A 169 -8.81 1.54 -16.57
C TRP A 169 -9.15 2.48 -17.72
N ASP A 170 -9.82 3.58 -17.40
CA ASP A 170 -10.09 4.67 -18.32
C ASP A 170 -10.15 6.00 -17.56
N THR A 171 -10.49 7.10 -18.24
CA THR A 171 -10.56 8.43 -17.63
C THR A 171 -11.64 8.57 -16.56
N ASN A 172 -12.64 7.69 -16.54
CA ASN A 172 -13.81 7.76 -15.67
C ASN A 172 -13.84 6.67 -14.60
N TYR A 173 -13.01 5.63 -14.73
CA TYR A 173 -13.08 4.47 -13.84
C TYR A 173 -11.71 3.92 -13.46
N TYR A 174 -11.41 4.03 -12.17
CA TYR A 174 -10.29 3.38 -11.53
C TYR A 174 -10.81 2.34 -10.53
N GLN A 175 -10.05 1.26 -10.31
CA GLN A 175 -10.44 0.17 -9.42
C GLN A 175 -9.32 -0.24 -8.49
N CYS A 176 -9.67 -0.56 -7.24
CA CYS A 176 -8.72 -1.14 -6.31
C CYS A 176 -8.31 -2.54 -6.74
N LEU A 177 -7.03 -2.73 -7.02
CA LEU A 177 -6.42 -4.02 -7.26
C LEU A 177 -5.42 -4.33 -6.14
N SER A 178 -5.16 -5.62 -5.91
CA SER A 178 -4.10 -6.05 -5.00
C SER A 178 -2.73 -5.87 -5.67
N ASN A 179 -1.72 -5.48 -4.90
CA ASN A 179 -0.33 -5.46 -5.34
C ASN A 179 0.10 -6.89 -5.72
N ALA A 180 0.86 -6.99 -6.81
CA ALA A 180 1.47 -8.26 -7.20
C ALA A 180 2.62 -8.62 -6.24
N GLY A 181 2.84 -9.92 -6.02
CA GLY A 181 3.91 -10.42 -5.15
C GLY A 181 5.30 -10.05 -5.69
N GLY A 182 6.22 -9.65 -4.81
CA GLY A 182 7.57 -9.21 -5.20
C GLY A 182 7.63 -7.80 -5.80
N CYS A 183 6.55 -7.04 -5.67
CA CYS A 183 6.44 -5.65 -6.13
C CYS A 183 6.25 -4.73 -4.93
N GLY A 184 6.84 -3.53 -5.00
CA GLY A 184 6.63 -2.51 -3.98
C GLY A 184 5.25 -1.88 -4.08
N GLU A 185 5.01 -0.88 -3.22
CA GLU A 185 3.81 -0.05 -3.34
C GLU A 185 3.74 0.61 -4.73
N MET A 186 2.51 0.69 -5.24
CA MET A 186 2.21 1.27 -6.54
C MET A 186 1.71 2.70 -6.37
N GLU A 187 2.09 3.56 -7.29
CA GLU A 187 1.73 4.98 -7.31
C GLU A 187 0.75 5.23 -8.45
N THR A 188 -0.51 5.51 -8.12
CA THR A 188 -1.55 5.89 -9.08
C THR A 188 -1.33 7.30 -9.60
N ASP A 189 -1.62 7.51 -10.89
CA ASP A 189 -1.46 8.77 -11.62
C ASP A 189 -0.01 9.29 -11.65
N VAL A 190 0.95 8.37 -11.68
CA VAL A 190 2.39 8.68 -11.69
C VAL A 190 3.07 7.91 -12.80
N ASP A 191 3.93 8.60 -13.55
CA ASP A 191 4.90 8.03 -14.48
C ASP A 191 6.31 8.28 -13.97
N TYR A 192 7.16 7.27 -14.03
CA TYR A 192 8.60 7.44 -13.87
C TYR A 192 9.21 7.78 -15.22
N TYR A 193 8.98 9.00 -15.71
CA TYR A 193 9.27 9.40 -17.09
C TYR A 193 10.75 9.14 -17.49
N GLY A 194 10.93 8.56 -18.68
CA GLY A 194 12.25 8.18 -19.20
C GLY A 194 12.89 6.98 -18.50
N ASN A 195 14.20 6.79 -18.73
CA ASN A 195 14.98 5.64 -18.26
C ASN A 195 14.40 4.27 -18.68
N ASP A 196 13.65 4.25 -19.79
CA ASP A 196 13.03 3.06 -20.35
C ASP A 196 14.09 2.13 -20.92
N ILE A 197 14.09 0.89 -20.46
CA ILE A 197 15.02 -0.16 -20.90
C ILE A 197 14.33 -1.26 -21.70
N ALA A 198 13.01 -1.39 -21.57
CA ALA A 198 12.16 -2.27 -22.38
C ALA A 198 10.70 -1.82 -22.31
N GLN A 199 9.90 -2.24 -23.29
CA GLN A 199 8.46 -2.02 -23.28
C GLN A 199 7.70 -3.28 -23.72
N PHE A 200 6.53 -3.49 -23.14
CA PHE A 200 5.64 -4.60 -23.44
C PHE A 200 4.22 -4.07 -23.66
N SER A 201 3.70 -4.23 -24.86
CA SER A 201 2.35 -3.78 -25.23
C SER A 201 1.35 -4.92 -25.14
N ASN A 202 0.08 -4.57 -24.95
CA ASN A 202 -1.05 -5.49 -24.81
C ASN A 202 -0.89 -6.49 -23.65
N ILE A 203 -0.26 -6.04 -22.56
CA ILE A 203 -0.14 -6.80 -21.32
C ILE A 203 -1.06 -6.24 -20.25
N TYR A 204 -1.30 -7.00 -19.18
CA TYR A 204 -2.10 -6.55 -18.06
C TYR A 204 -1.26 -5.81 -17.01
N PRO A 205 -1.88 -4.97 -16.15
CA PRO A 205 -1.16 -4.18 -15.16
C PRO A 205 -0.35 -5.04 -14.17
N TRP A 206 -0.88 -6.19 -13.78
CA TRP A 206 -0.23 -7.11 -12.84
C TRP A 206 0.97 -7.85 -13.46
N ASP A 207 1.01 -8.03 -14.79
CA ASP A 207 2.12 -8.67 -15.49
C ASP A 207 3.34 -7.75 -15.59
N CYS A 208 3.14 -6.44 -15.51
CA CYS A 208 4.18 -5.43 -15.69
C CYS A 208 5.32 -5.58 -14.66
N CYS A 209 4.98 -5.88 -13.40
CA CYS A 209 5.97 -6.16 -12.39
C CYS A 209 6.73 -7.47 -12.64
N GLY A 210 6.03 -8.53 -13.07
CA GLY A 210 6.67 -9.80 -13.44
C GLY A 210 7.68 -9.61 -14.57
N LYS A 211 7.33 -8.81 -15.60
CA LYS A 211 8.25 -8.44 -16.67
C LYS A 211 9.47 -7.67 -16.16
N CYS A 212 9.29 -6.78 -15.18
CA CYS A 212 10.41 -6.12 -14.51
C CYS A 212 11.28 -7.09 -13.69
N GLN A 213 10.69 -8.13 -13.10
CA GLN A 213 11.45 -9.16 -12.39
C GLN A 213 12.28 -10.03 -13.34
N GLU A 214 11.72 -10.36 -14.49
CA GLU A 214 12.39 -11.16 -15.53
C GLU A 214 13.48 -10.37 -16.29
N THR A 215 13.40 -9.04 -16.30
CA THR A 215 14.30 -8.20 -17.08
C THR A 215 15.52 -7.76 -16.25
N PRO A 216 16.75 -8.11 -16.67
CA PRO A 216 17.96 -7.58 -16.06
C PRO A 216 17.95 -6.05 -16.02
N ASP A 217 18.50 -5.47 -14.96
CA ASP A 217 18.59 -4.02 -14.74
C ASP A 217 17.26 -3.25 -14.59
N CYS A 218 16.11 -3.92 -14.68
CA CYS A 218 14.83 -3.32 -14.32
C CYS A 218 14.70 -3.14 -12.81
N LYS A 219 14.49 -1.89 -12.38
CA LYS A 219 14.27 -1.53 -10.96
C LYS A 219 12.87 -0.97 -10.74
N TYR A 220 12.30 -0.38 -11.77
CA TYR A 220 11.00 0.28 -11.74
C TYR A 220 10.22 -0.01 -13.01
N TYR A 221 8.93 0.25 -12.99
CA TYR A 221 8.09 0.16 -14.18
C TYR A 221 6.95 1.17 -14.09
N THR A 222 6.41 1.54 -15.24
CA THR A 222 5.18 2.31 -15.37
C THR A 222 4.24 1.60 -16.33
N TYR A 223 3.04 1.30 -15.87
CA TYR A 223 1.96 0.78 -16.69
C TYR A 223 1.00 1.90 -17.07
N VAL A 224 0.63 1.97 -18.35
CA VAL A 224 -0.30 2.96 -18.88
C VAL A 224 -1.41 2.22 -19.64
N ASN A 225 -2.62 2.21 -19.09
CA ASN A 225 -3.73 1.48 -19.69
C ASN A 225 -4.24 2.13 -20.99
N LEU A 226 -4.17 3.46 -21.06
CA LEU A 226 -4.62 4.26 -22.21
C LEU A 226 -3.46 4.78 -23.08
N ALA A 227 -2.36 4.04 -23.19
CA ALA A 227 -1.29 4.44 -24.08
C ALA A 227 -1.78 4.44 -25.56
N PRO A 228 -1.24 5.30 -26.44
CA PRO A 228 -1.76 5.47 -27.81
C PRO A 228 -1.84 4.18 -28.63
N GLN A 229 -0.97 3.21 -28.34
CA GLN A 229 -0.86 1.93 -29.03
C GLN A 229 -1.57 0.78 -28.28
N GLY A 230 -2.38 1.10 -27.28
CA GLY A 230 -2.99 0.14 -26.35
C GLY A 230 -2.20 -0.02 -25.05
N PRO A 231 -2.71 -0.82 -24.10
CA PRO A 231 -2.14 -0.93 -22.76
C PRO A 231 -0.66 -1.32 -22.80
N THR A 232 0.20 -0.51 -22.19
CA THR A 232 1.65 -0.68 -22.33
C THR A 232 2.34 -0.58 -20.97
N CYS A 233 3.28 -1.49 -20.75
CA CYS A 233 4.19 -1.50 -19.63
C CYS A 233 5.58 -1.04 -20.08
N TYR A 234 6.10 -0.02 -19.43
CA TYR A 234 7.44 0.51 -19.64
C TYR A 234 8.32 0.08 -18.48
N LEU A 235 9.35 -0.71 -18.77
CA LEU A 235 10.34 -1.15 -17.79
C LEU A 235 11.46 -0.14 -17.70
N LYS A 236 11.89 0.17 -16.48
CA LYS A 236 12.74 1.32 -16.20
C LYS A 236 13.89 0.97 -15.26
N SER A 237 15.04 1.57 -15.52
CA SER A 237 16.23 1.42 -14.68
C SER A 237 16.26 2.38 -13.48
N SER A 238 15.45 3.43 -13.48
CA SER A 238 15.40 4.48 -12.45
C SER A 238 14.01 5.13 -12.33
N ALA A 239 13.67 5.62 -11.13
CA ALA A 239 12.48 6.44 -10.86
C ALA A 239 12.76 7.95 -10.86
N SER A 240 13.95 8.39 -11.29
CA SER A 240 14.36 9.81 -11.25
C SER A 240 13.47 10.77 -12.05
N GLY A 241 12.69 10.26 -13.01
CA GLY A 241 11.71 11.03 -13.78
C GLY A 241 10.29 11.03 -13.20
N ARG A 242 10.11 10.72 -11.91
CA ARG A 242 8.79 10.67 -11.27
C ARG A 242 8.00 11.97 -11.48
N VAL A 243 6.91 11.89 -12.25
CA VAL A 243 6.02 13.00 -12.59
C VAL A 243 4.57 12.54 -12.51
N ARG A 244 3.65 13.48 -12.21
CA ARG A 244 2.22 13.19 -12.28
C ARG A 244 1.82 12.93 -13.73
N SER A 245 1.23 11.77 -13.99
CA SER A 245 0.70 11.35 -15.29
C SER A 245 -0.63 10.64 -15.07
N VAL A 246 -1.74 11.34 -15.36
CA VAL A 246 -3.09 10.81 -15.15
C VAL A 246 -3.30 9.54 -15.95
N GLY A 247 -3.72 8.46 -15.29
CA GLY A 247 -3.95 7.16 -15.91
C GLY A 247 -2.73 6.24 -15.97
N ALA A 248 -1.56 6.69 -15.50
CA ALA A 248 -0.38 5.86 -15.32
C ALA A 248 -0.32 5.26 -13.91
N VAL A 249 0.27 4.09 -13.78
CA VAL A 249 0.60 3.48 -12.48
C VAL A 249 2.05 3.08 -12.49
N SER A 250 2.81 3.57 -11.51
CA SER A 250 4.23 3.25 -11.38
C SER A 250 4.49 2.37 -10.18
N GLY A 251 5.51 1.51 -10.27
CA GLY A 251 5.90 0.65 -9.16
C GLY A 251 7.37 0.27 -9.22
N ARG A 252 7.88 -0.27 -8.11
CA ARG A 252 9.25 -0.77 -8.01
C ARG A 252 9.28 -2.29 -7.93
N ARG A 253 10.29 -2.89 -8.55
CA ARG A 253 10.63 -4.28 -8.28
C ARG A 253 11.25 -4.37 -6.88
N LEU A 254 10.81 -5.31 -6.06
CA LEU A 254 11.55 -5.67 -4.85
C LEU A 254 12.63 -6.68 -5.25
N THR A 255 13.90 -6.31 -5.08
CA THR A 255 15.00 -7.27 -5.21
C THR A 255 15.07 -8.11 -3.94
N THR A 256 14.80 -9.41 -4.04
CA THR A 256 15.27 -10.35 -3.02
C THR A 256 16.59 -10.96 -3.49
N PRO A 257 17.71 -10.73 -2.80
CA PRO A 257 18.73 -11.76 -2.64
C PRO A 257 18.60 -12.30 -1.22
N THR A 258 17.75 -13.32 -1.04
CA THR A 258 17.97 -14.28 0.04
C THR A 258 18.44 -15.55 -0.66
N PRO A 259 19.67 -16.01 -0.41
CA PRO A 259 20.14 -17.25 -0.99
C PRO A 259 19.24 -18.38 -0.50
N THR A 260 18.75 -19.18 -1.44
CA THR A 260 18.20 -20.50 -1.17
C THR A 260 19.31 -21.35 -0.57
N THR A 261 19.47 -21.31 0.76
CA THR A 261 20.11 -22.40 1.48
C THR A 261 19.24 -23.62 1.27
N THR A 262 19.73 -24.57 0.49
CA THR A 262 19.22 -25.93 0.38
C THR A 262 19.07 -26.51 1.78
N ARG A 263 17.84 -26.52 2.31
CA ARG A 263 17.49 -27.29 3.52
C ARG A 263 16.92 -28.63 3.07
N PRO A 264 17.42 -29.77 3.61
CA PRO A 264 17.07 -31.09 3.12
C PRO A 264 15.59 -31.41 3.32
N THR A 265 15.08 -32.13 2.33
CA THR A 265 13.78 -32.79 2.23
C THR A 265 13.31 -33.40 3.55
N PRO A 266 12.15 -32.98 4.10
CA PRO A 266 11.34 -33.85 4.94
C PRO A 266 10.44 -34.70 4.05
N SER A 267 10.49 -36.01 4.33
CA SER A 267 9.67 -37.11 3.80
C SER A 267 8.15 -36.87 3.92
N PRO A 268 7.30 -37.52 3.11
CA PRO A 268 5.93 -37.09 2.85
C PRO A 268 4.91 -37.56 3.91
N SER A 269 3.87 -36.75 4.12
CA SER A 269 2.59 -37.18 4.68
C SER A 269 1.49 -36.14 4.35
N PRO A 270 0.21 -36.54 4.25
CA PRO A 270 -0.43 -36.94 3.00
C PRO A 270 -1.25 -35.82 2.34
N THR A 271 -1.36 -35.97 1.02
CA THR A 271 -1.96 -35.10 0.01
C THR A 271 -3.47 -34.86 0.19
N THR A 272 -3.88 -33.59 0.12
CA THR A 272 -5.22 -33.20 -0.37
C THR A 272 -5.03 -32.38 -1.65
N PRO A 273 -5.56 -32.82 -2.81
CA PRO A 273 -5.34 -32.16 -4.10
C PRO A 273 -6.30 -30.98 -4.28
N GLY A 274 -5.73 -29.80 -4.56
CA GLY A 274 -6.47 -28.58 -4.88
C GLY A 274 -5.65 -27.72 -5.83
N THR A 275 -5.40 -28.24 -7.02
CA THR A 275 -4.87 -27.50 -8.18
C THR A 275 -5.85 -26.39 -8.57
N SER A 276 -5.49 -25.12 -8.37
CA SER A 276 -6.21 -24.01 -9.02
C SER A 276 -5.88 -24.02 -10.52
N GLN A 277 -6.81 -24.50 -11.35
CA GLN A 277 -6.63 -24.63 -12.82
C GLN A 277 -6.93 -23.34 -13.60
N CYS A 278 -7.33 -22.28 -12.90
CA CYS A 278 -7.62 -20.97 -13.47
C CYS A 278 -6.94 -19.86 -12.69
N SER A 279 -6.54 -18.85 -13.45
CA SER A 279 -6.12 -17.55 -12.97
C SER A 279 -7.20 -16.93 -12.07
N ARG A 280 -6.79 -15.91 -11.32
CA ARG A 280 -7.66 -15.21 -10.37
C ARG A 280 -8.95 -14.74 -11.06
N GLN A 281 -10.09 -15.18 -10.53
CA GLN A 281 -11.42 -14.91 -11.11
C GLN A 281 -11.76 -13.41 -11.04
N LEU A 282 -12.28 -12.89 -12.15
CA LEU A 282 -12.73 -11.52 -12.35
C LEU A 282 -14.20 -11.40 -11.96
N ASN A 283 -14.44 -10.94 -10.73
CA ASN A 283 -15.78 -10.68 -10.24
C ASN A 283 -16.45 -9.52 -10.99
N TYR A 284 -17.77 -9.62 -11.12
CA TYR A 284 -18.66 -8.69 -11.82
C TYR A 284 -18.37 -8.50 -13.31
N THR A 285 -17.52 -9.34 -13.90
CA THR A 285 -17.09 -9.18 -15.29
C THR A 285 -17.76 -10.23 -16.16
N TYR A 286 -18.40 -9.78 -17.23
CA TYR A 286 -18.96 -10.62 -18.29
C TYR A 286 -18.19 -10.34 -19.59
N PHE A 287 -17.61 -11.36 -20.21
CA PHE A 287 -17.07 -11.23 -21.56
C PHE A 287 -18.13 -11.60 -22.61
N HIS A 288 -18.23 -10.80 -23.65
CA HIS A 288 -19.12 -11.01 -24.79
C HIS A 288 -18.43 -11.76 -25.91
N GLY A 289 -19.21 -12.58 -26.63
CA GLY A 289 -18.74 -13.27 -27.83
C GLY A 289 -17.67 -14.32 -27.57
N PHE A 290 -17.13 -14.86 -28.67
CA PHE A 290 -16.14 -15.94 -28.68
C PHE A 290 -16.58 -17.22 -27.95
N ASP A 291 -17.90 -17.40 -27.79
CA ASP A 291 -18.51 -18.54 -27.11
C ASP A 291 -18.25 -19.83 -27.92
N LEU A 292 -17.53 -20.76 -27.30
CA LEU A 292 -17.33 -22.12 -27.79
C LEU A 292 -18.53 -23.00 -27.49
N LYS A 293 -19.00 -22.91 -26.24
CA LYS A 293 -20.01 -23.80 -25.69
C LYS A 293 -20.62 -23.18 -24.45
N GLU A 294 -21.92 -23.34 -24.31
CA GLU A 294 -22.60 -23.17 -23.03
C GLU A 294 -22.74 -24.54 -22.35
N VAL A 295 -22.39 -24.62 -21.07
CA VAL A 295 -22.56 -25.82 -20.25
C VAL A 295 -23.62 -25.54 -19.17
N PRO A 296 -24.26 -26.59 -18.61
CA PRO A 296 -25.28 -26.41 -17.58
C PRO A 296 -24.79 -25.49 -16.47
N PRO A 297 -25.66 -24.63 -15.92
CA PRO A 297 -25.25 -23.66 -14.93
C PRO A 297 -24.79 -24.33 -13.63
N THR A 298 -23.60 -23.94 -13.17
CA THR A 298 -22.90 -24.47 -12.00
C THR A 298 -22.30 -23.33 -11.18
N THR A 299 -21.31 -23.57 -10.32
CA THR A 299 -20.58 -22.46 -9.66
C THR A 299 -19.52 -21.84 -10.61
N PRO A 300 -18.99 -20.64 -10.32
CA PRO A 300 -17.84 -20.10 -11.05
C PRO A 300 -16.61 -21.02 -11.07
N GLY A 301 -16.40 -21.79 -9.99
CA GLY A 301 -15.32 -22.78 -9.90
C GLY A 301 -15.54 -23.95 -10.87
N ASP A 302 -16.77 -24.46 -10.95
CA ASP A 302 -17.11 -25.53 -11.89
C ASP A 302 -17.02 -25.06 -13.36
N CYS A 303 -17.37 -23.80 -13.62
CA CYS A 303 -17.26 -23.18 -14.95
C CYS A 303 -15.79 -23.06 -15.40
N CYS A 304 -14.90 -22.75 -14.45
CA CYS A 304 -13.45 -22.83 -14.64
C CYS A 304 -13.00 -24.26 -15.00
N THR A 305 -13.39 -25.26 -14.21
CA THR A 305 -13.02 -26.67 -14.46
C THR A 305 -13.50 -27.14 -15.83
N ALA A 306 -14.75 -26.81 -16.19
CA ALA A 306 -15.32 -27.15 -17.49
C ALA A 306 -14.54 -26.50 -18.65
N CYS A 307 -14.08 -25.26 -18.49
CA CYS A 307 -13.21 -24.62 -19.47
C CYS A 307 -11.84 -25.31 -19.55
N ALA A 308 -11.23 -25.62 -18.42
CA ALA A 308 -9.92 -26.30 -18.37
C ALA A 308 -9.94 -27.69 -19.06
N GLU A 309 -11.08 -28.37 -19.02
CA GLU A 309 -11.25 -29.66 -19.67
C GLU A 309 -11.62 -29.58 -21.15
N THR A 310 -12.07 -28.41 -21.62
CA THR A 310 -12.56 -28.18 -22.99
C THR A 310 -11.44 -27.73 -23.91
N VAL A 311 -11.16 -28.52 -24.94
CA VAL A 311 -10.16 -28.18 -25.97
C VAL A 311 -10.49 -26.84 -26.62
N GLY A 312 -9.52 -25.94 -26.65
CA GLY A 312 -9.66 -24.60 -27.22
C GLY A 312 -10.27 -23.56 -26.29
N CYS A 313 -10.77 -23.93 -25.10
CA CYS A 313 -11.29 -22.97 -24.14
C CYS A 313 -10.15 -22.27 -23.39
N LYS A 314 -10.14 -20.95 -23.45
CA LYS A 314 -9.15 -20.09 -22.77
C LYS A 314 -9.78 -19.23 -21.68
N VAL A 315 -11.07 -18.95 -21.80
CA VAL A 315 -11.82 -18.04 -20.93
C VAL A 315 -13.17 -18.65 -20.61
N PHE A 316 -13.64 -18.48 -19.38
CA PHE A 316 -15.02 -18.76 -19.03
C PHE A 316 -15.73 -17.49 -18.56
N THR A 317 -17.04 -17.46 -18.70
CA THR A 317 -17.93 -16.46 -18.09
C THR A 317 -19.12 -17.16 -17.46
N TYR A 318 -19.20 -17.10 -16.15
CA TYR A 318 -20.37 -17.44 -15.36
C TYR A 318 -21.29 -16.23 -15.24
N PHE A 319 -22.58 -16.41 -15.49
CA PHE A 319 -23.58 -15.35 -15.36
C PHE A 319 -24.85 -15.88 -14.68
N TYR A 320 -25.34 -15.14 -13.70
CA TYR A 320 -26.60 -15.41 -13.03
C TYR A 320 -27.37 -14.10 -12.80
N SER A 321 -28.66 -14.08 -13.11
CA SER A 321 -29.53 -12.92 -12.93
C SER A 321 -30.86 -13.33 -12.30
N THR A 322 -31.13 -12.85 -11.08
CA THR A 322 -32.41 -13.07 -10.39
C THR A 322 -33.57 -12.33 -11.03
N ARG A 323 -33.29 -11.28 -11.82
CA ARG A 323 -34.31 -10.44 -12.47
C ARG A 323 -34.83 -11.03 -13.77
N SER A 324 -33.95 -11.70 -14.53
CA SER A 324 -34.30 -12.36 -15.80
C SER A 324 -34.43 -13.88 -15.67
N GLY A 325 -33.98 -14.46 -14.56
CA GLY A 325 -33.87 -15.91 -14.39
C GLY A 325 -32.71 -16.54 -15.17
N ALA A 326 -31.90 -15.76 -15.88
CA ALA A 326 -30.79 -16.26 -16.68
C ALA A 326 -29.70 -16.87 -15.77
N HIS A 327 -29.24 -18.07 -16.11
CA HIS A 327 -28.17 -18.78 -15.41
C HIS A 327 -27.33 -19.55 -16.43
N GLN A 328 -26.09 -19.10 -16.66
CA GLN A 328 -25.26 -19.56 -17.77
C GLN A 328 -23.81 -19.75 -17.33
N CYS A 329 -23.16 -20.77 -17.88
CA CYS A 329 -21.71 -20.92 -17.86
C CYS A 329 -21.22 -21.03 -19.32
N LEU A 330 -20.55 -19.97 -19.77
CA LEU A 330 -20.10 -19.81 -21.14
C LEU A 330 -18.59 -20.05 -21.23
N LEU A 331 -18.21 -21.06 -21.99
CA LEU A 331 -16.83 -21.41 -22.32
C LEU A 331 -16.44 -20.70 -23.61
N LYS A 332 -15.26 -20.08 -23.66
CA LYS A 332 -14.86 -19.18 -24.75
C LYS A 332 -13.45 -19.41 -25.24
N THR A 333 -13.24 -19.17 -26.54
CA THR A 333 -11.91 -19.22 -27.18
C THR A 333 -11.02 -18.03 -26.80
N ALA A 334 -11.62 -16.90 -26.44
CA ALA A 334 -10.94 -15.65 -26.10
C ALA A 334 -11.85 -14.77 -25.22
N ALA A 335 -11.25 -13.77 -24.57
CA ALA A 335 -12.01 -12.70 -23.94
C ALA A 335 -12.42 -11.68 -24.99
N GLY A 336 -13.72 -11.44 -25.16
CA GLY A 336 -14.23 -10.37 -26.01
C GLY A 336 -14.49 -9.07 -25.25
N GLU A 337 -15.39 -8.25 -25.78
CA GLU A 337 -15.81 -7.00 -25.13
C GLU A 337 -16.36 -7.31 -23.72
N LYS A 338 -16.04 -6.48 -22.73
CA LYS A 338 -16.44 -6.73 -21.35
C LYS A 338 -17.61 -5.83 -20.92
N THR A 339 -18.59 -6.39 -20.25
CA THR A 339 -19.57 -5.64 -19.46
C THR A 339 -19.32 -5.86 -17.98
N ASN A 340 -19.34 -4.76 -17.23
CA ASN A 340 -19.21 -4.77 -15.79
C ASN A 340 -20.59 -4.68 -15.14
N TYR A 341 -20.92 -5.66 -14.31
CA TYR A 341 -22.17 -5.75 -13.54
C TYR A 341 -22.00 -5.35 -12.07
N ALA A 342 -20.91 -4.67 -11.71
CA ALA A 342 -20.68 -4.22 -10.35
C ALA A 342 -21.80 -3.28 -9.90
N GLY A 343 -22.36 -3.55 -8.72
CA GLY A 343 -23.49 -2.79 -8.17
C GLY A 343 -24.85 -3.13 -8.79
N VAL A 344 -24.92 -4.03 -9.77
CA VAL A 344 -26.21 -4.48 -10.34
C VAL A 344 -26.84 -5.51 -9.40
N VAL A 345 -27.83 -5.07 -8.63
CA VAL A 345 -28.55 -5.93 -7.66
C VAL A 345 -29.18 -7.12 -8.39
N GLY A 346 -28.87 -8.31 -7.90
CA GLY A 346 -29.42 -9.56 -8.45
C GLY A 346 -28.66 -10.09 -9.66
N VAL A 347 -27.48 -9.57 -9.98
CA VAL A 347 -26.62 -10.12 -11.03
C VAL A 347 -25.29 -10.59 -10.44
N THR A 348 -24.89 -11.80 -10.80
CA THR A 348 -23.56 -12.35 -10.55
C THR A 348 -22.92 -12.64 -11.91
N ALA A 349 -21.87 -11.91 -12.24
CA ALA A 349 -21.03 -12.20 -13.40
C ALA A 349 -19.62 -12.52 -12.90
N VAL A 350 -19.03 -13.65 -13.29
CA VAL A 350 -17.66 -14.00 -12.94
C VAL A 350 -16.99 -14.56 -14.17
N SER A 351 -15.90 -13.94 -14.61
CA SER A 351 -15.10 -14.47 -15.71
C SER A 351 -13.70 -14.86 -15.25
N GLY A 352 -13.03 -15.75 -15.95
CA GLY A 352 -11.65 -16.13 -15.61
C GLY A 352 -10.93 -16.79 -16.77
N TYR A 353 -9.60 -16.71 -16.75
CA TYR A 353 -8.74 -17.36 -17.73
C TYR A 353 -8.23 -18.70 -17.17
N VAL A 354 -8.11 -19.69 -18.03
CA VAL A 354 -7.53 -20.99 -17.68
C VAL A 354 -6.01 -20.92 -17.81
N ASP A 355 -5.28 -21.35 -16.79
CA ASP A 355 -3.81 -21.25 -16.75
C ASP A 355 -3.11 -22.25 -17.69
N SER A 356 -3.79 -23.34 -18.03
CA SER A 356 -3.29 -24.38 -18.94
C SER A 356 -4.41 -24.91 -19.83
N PRO A 357 -4.81 -24.17 -20.89
CA PRO A 357 -5.88 -24.58 -21.79
C PRO A 357 -5.46 -25.80 -22.61
N LYS A 358 -6.34 -26.79 -22.75
CA LYS A 358 -6.09 -27.94 -23.64
C LYS A 358 -6.04 -27.45 -25.09
N VAL A 359 -4.92 -27.69 -25.76
CA VAL A 359 -4.74 -27.42 -27.20
C VAL A 359 -5.01 -28.71 -27.98
N ALA A 360 -5.60 -28.58 -29.16
CA ALA A 360 -5.94 -29.70 -30.05
C ALA A 360 -4.70 -30.37 -30.64
#